data_AF-A0A316QA24-F1
#
_entry.id   AF-A0A316QA24-F1
#
_cell.length_a   1.000
_cell.length_b   1.000
_cell.length_c   1.000
_cell.angle_alpha   90.00
_cell.angle_beta   90.00
_cell.angle_gamma   90.00
#
_symmetry.space_group_name_H-M   'P 1'
#
loop_
_entity.id
_entity.type
_entity.pdbx_description
1 polymer ?
#
loop_
_entity_poly.entity_id
_entity_poly.type
_entity_poly.pdbx_seq_one_letter_code
_entity_poly.pdbx_strand_id
1 'polypeptide(L)'
;MNKTTDQKITPQNSANIHNSRSIRLLKWIREHPAYWRIICTPGEPDMNCETAGKLTAMLAQEGFYELIFVLLSVHREAEFMQSALKRLLLELMLDREDGQA
;
A
#
# COMPACT_ATOMS: atom_id res chain seq x y z
N MET A 1 -25.82 30.30 -14.78
CA MET A 1 -25.67 28.88 -15.17
C MET A 1 -24.19 28.60 -15.34
N ASN A 2 -23.58 28.00 -14.32
CA ASN A 2 -22.14 27.74 -14.27
C ASN A 2 -21.88 26.44 -15.05
N LYS A 3 -21.07 26.51 -16.11
CA LYS A 3 -20.68 25.34 -16.91
C LYS A 3 -19.61 24.56 -16.14
N THR A 4 -20.02 23.49 -15.49
CA THR A 4 -19.13 22.45 -14.96
C THR A 4 -18.34 21.90 -16.15
N THR A 5 -17.03 22.12 -16.15
CA THR A 5 -16.16 21.62 -17.22
C THR A 5 -15.73 20.20 -16.84
N ASP A 6 -16.50 19.21 -17.27
CA ASP A 6 -16.07 17.81 -17.25
C ASP A 6 -14.87 17.68 -18.20
N GLN A 7 -13.66 17.66 -17.64
CA GLN A 7 -12.46 17.34 -18.40
C GLN A 7 -12.49 15.86 -18.75
N LYS A 8 -12.94 15.58 -19.97
CA LYS A 8 -12.97 14.25 -20.58
C LYS A 8 -11.53 13.70 -20.69
N ILE A 9 -11.23 12.65 -19.92
CA ILE A 9 -9.92 11.99 -19.92
C ILE A 9 -9.63 11.44 -21.32
N THR A 10 -8.54 11.90 -21.94
CA THR A 10 -8.06 11.45 -23.25
C THR A 10 -6.88 10.47 -23.10
N PRO A 11 -6.71 9.49 -24.00
CA PRO A 11 -5.70 8.42 -23.88
C PRO A 11 -4.24 8.90 -23.78
N GLN A 12 -3.91 10.07 -24.34
CA GLN A 12 -2.56 10.63 -24.24
C GLN A 12 -2.25 11.22 -22.86
N ASN A 13 -3.25 11.74 -22.16
CA ASN A 13 -3.06 12.31 -20.82
C ASN A 13 -2.87 11.21 -19.78
N SER A 14 -3.56 10.08 -19.89
CA SER A 14 -3.39 8.95 -18.95
C SER A 14 -1.98 8.36 -19.05
N ALA A 15 -1.44 8.18 -20.25
CA ALA A 15 -0.07 7.69 -20.46
C ALA A 15 0.98 8.64 -19.84
N ASN A 16 0.79 9.95 -19.95
CA ASN A 16 1.68 10.95 -19.37
C ASN A 16 1.63 10.97 -17.82
N ILE A 17 0.44 10.76 -17.24
CA ILE A 17 0.24 10.66 -15.79
C ILE A 17 0.85 9.36 -15.23
N HIS A 18 0.72 8.23 -15.93
CA HIS A 18 1.38 6.99 -15.53
C HIS A 18 2.91 7.12 -15.55
N ASN A 19 3.44 7.76 -16.59
CA ASN A 19 4.88 7.97 -16.71
C ASN A 19 5.41 8.85 -15.56
N SER A 20 4.68 9.91 -15.18
CA SER A 20 5.07 10.76 -14.06
C SER A 20 5.02 10.04 -12.71
N ARG A 21 4.02 9.17 -12.48
CA ARG A 21 3.91 8.37 -11.24
C ARG A 21 5.02 7.34 -11.12
N SER A 22 5.30 6.58 -12.18
CA SER A 22 6.38 5.59 -12.20
C SER A 22 7.75 6.24 -12.03
N ILE A 23 7.99 7.39 -12.67
CA ILE A 23 9.23 8.15 -12.45
C ILE A 23 9.36 8.63 -11.00
N ARG A 24 8.26 9.11 -10.39
CA ARG A 24 8.24 9.50 -8.98
C ARG A 24 8.57 8.33 -8.05
N LEU A 25 7.98 7.17 -8.31
CA LEU A 25 8.26 5.94 -7.58
C LEU A 25 9.74 5.54 -7.70
N LEU A 26 10.30 5.54 -8.91
CA LEU A 26 11.71 5.18 -9.13
C LEU A 26 12.68 6.15 -8.43
N LYS A 27 12.35 7.45 -8.39
CA LYS A 27 13.11 8.44 -7.62
C LYS A 27 13.06 8.14 -6.12
N TRP A 28 11.87 7.85 -5.59
CA TRP A 28 11.68 7.49 -4.18
C TRP A 28 12.47 6.22 -3.81
N ILE A 29 12.42 5.17 -4.64
CA ILE A 29 13.19 3.93 -4.42
C ILE A 29 14.70 4.23 -4.35
N ARG A 30 15.20 5.11 -5.22
CA ARG A 30 16.60 5.53 -5.23
C ARG A 30 16.98 6.32 -3.98
N GLU A 31 16.07 7.13 -3.45
CA GLU A 31 16.27 7.93 -2.23
C GLU A 31 16.13 7.10 -0.95
N HIS A 32 15.40 5.98 -1.01
CA HIS A 32 15.12 5.11 0.14
C HIS A 32 15.47 3.62 -0.12
N PRO A 33 16.75 3.29 -0.42
CA PRO A 33 17.14 1.93 -0.77
C PRO A 33 16.94 0.93 0.38
N ALA A 34 17.04 1.38 1.63
CA ALA A 34 16.80 0.53 2.81
C ALA A 34 15.33 0.08 2.90
N TYR A 35 14.38 0.98 2.66
CA TYR A 35 12.96 0.63 2.65
C TYR A 35 12.63 -0.28 1.48
N TRP A 36 13.20 0.00 0.30
CA TRP A 36 13.04 -0.88 -0.85
C TRP A 36 13.52 -2.30 -0.57
N ARG A 37 14.71 -2.46 0.04
CA ARG A 37 15.22 -3.77 0.47
C ARG A 37 14.23 -4.48 1.38
N ILE A 38 13.76 -3.80 2.43
CA ILE A 38 12.84 -4.38 3.42
C ILE A 38 11.50 -4.78 2.78
N ILE A 39 10.96 -3.95 1.87
CA ILE A 39 9.71 -4.23 1.14
C ILE A 39 9.84 -5.48 0.26
N CYS A 40 10.99 -5.66 -0.39
CA CYS A 40 11.18 -6.69 -1.42
C CYS A 40 11.92 -7.95 -0.96
N THR A 41 12.35 -8.03 0.29
CA THR A 41 13.13 -9.19 0.80
C THR A 41 12.25 -10.06 1.70
N PRO A 42 11.86 -11.27 1.27
CA PRO A 42 11.13 -12.19 2.15
C PRO A 42 12.05 -12.66 3.29
N GLY A 43 11.49 -12.82 4.49
CA GLY A 43 12.26 -13.24 5.67
C GLY A 43 13.22 -12.18 6.21
N GLU A 44 13.03 -10.91 5.84
CA GLU A 44 13.80 -9.78 6.37
C GLU A 44 13.70 -9.72 7.91
N PRO A 45 14.80 -9.82 8.67
CA PRO A 45 14.78 -9.81 10.13
C PRO A 45 14.18 -8.54 10.73
N ASP A 46 14.36 -7.40 10.06
CA ASP A 46 13.84 -6.10 10.47
C ASP A 46 12.33 -5.93 10.19
N MET A 47 11.71 -6.91 9.49
CA MET A 47 10.29 -6.86 9.15
C MET A 47 9.43 -7.56 10.22
N ASN A 48 8.68 -6.75 10.95
CA ASN A 48 7.65 -7.17 11.89
C ASN A 48 6.34 -6.39 11.65
N CYS A 49 5.30 -6.67 12.44
CA CYS A 49 3.99 -6.01 12.29
C CYS A 49 4.06 -4.48 12.43
N GLU A 50 4.90 -3.96 13.31
CA GLU A 50 5.06 -2.52 13.53
C GLU A 50 5.77 -1.87 12.34
N THR A 51 6.86 -2.46 11.86
CA THR A 51 7.58 -2.01 10.66
C THR A 51 6.68 -2.05 9.43
N ALA A 52 5.92 -3.14 9.24
CA ALA A 52 4.97 -3.29 8.14
C ALA A 52 3.88 -2.22 8.19
N GLY A 53 3.35 -1.91 9.38
CA GLY A 53 2.37 -0.84 9.58
C GLY A 53 2.94 0.55 9.25
N LYS A 54 4.15 0.86 9.75
CA LYS A 54 4.84 2.12 9.46
C LYS A 54 5.12 2.31 7.97
N LEU A 55 5.62 1.26 7.30
CA LEU A 55 5.87 1.29 5.85
C LEU A 55 4.57 1.44 5.07
N THR A 56 3.52 0.71 5.45
CA THR A 56 2.20 0.83 4.80
C THR A 56 1.65 2.25 4.90
N ALA A 57 1.73 2.87 6.08
CA ALA A 57 1.27 4.25 6.29
C ALA A 57 2.09 5.26 5.46
N MET A 58 3.42 5.11 5.44
CA MET A 58 4.31 5.96 4.63
C MET A 58 3.99 5.84 3.13
N LEU A 59 3.88 4.60 2.62
CA LEU A 59 3.55 4.36 1.22
C LEU A 59 2.17 4.91 0.85
N ALA A 60 1.19 4.82 1.76
CA ALA A 60 -0.14 5.39 1.55
C ALA A 60 -0.11 6.92 1.52
N GLN A 61 0.66 7.57 2.40
CA GLN A 61 0.85 9.03 2.41
C GLN A 61 1.51 9.53 1.12
N GLU A 62 2.49 8.79 0.60
CA GLU A 62 3.15 9.10 -0.68
C GLU A 62 2.28 8.75 -1.90
N GLY A 63 1.21 7.97 -1.73
CA GLY A 63 0.33 7.50 -2.79
C GLY A 63 0.94 6.37 -3.65
N PHE A 64 1.84 5.57 -3.07
CA PHE A 64 2.46 4.39 -3.69
C PHE A 64 1.73 3.10 -3.29
N TYR A 65 0.43 3.03 -3.58
CA TYR A 65 -0.41 1.87 -3.22
C TYR A 65 0.07 0.56 -3.85
N GLU A 66 0.69 0.64 -5.03
CA GLU A 66 1.26 -0.52 -5.72
C GLU A 66 2.37 -1.18 -4.88
N LEU A 67 3.17 -0.39 -4.15
CA LEU A 67 4.19 -0.94 -3.26
C LEU A 67 3.62 -1.57 -1.99
N ILE A 68 2.44 -1.13 -1.54
CA ILE A 68 1.76 -1.79 -0.41
C ILE A 68 1.40 -3.22 -0.81
N PHE A 69 0.87 -3.43 -2.03
CA PHE A 69 0.61 -4.77 -2.54
C PHE A 69 1.88 -5.61 -2.69
N VAL A 70 3.00 -5.01 -3.10
CA VAL A 70 4.30 -5.70 -3.14
C VAL A 70 4.74 -6.13 -1.74
N LEU A 71 4.73 -5.22 -0.76
CA LEU A 71 5.05 -5.50 0.64
C LEU A 71 4.20 -6.66 1.18
N LEU A 72 2.88 -6.58 1.01
CA LEU A 72 1.96 -7.62 1.46
C LEU A 72 2.21 -8.97 0.76
N SER A 73 2.53 -8.95 -0.54
CA SER A 73 2.75 -10.16 -1.33
C SER A 73 4.07 -10.84 -0.99
N VAL A 74 5.14 -10.07 -0.80
CA VAL A 74 6.48 -10.56 -0.44
C VAL A 74 6.46 -11.17 0.96
N HIS A 75 5.75 -10.54 1.89
CA HIS A 75 5.71 -10.96 3.29
C HIS A 75 4.50 -11.83 3.66
N ARG A 76 3.73 -12.31 2.68
CA ARG A 76 2.46 -13.03 2.92
C ARG A 76 2.59 -14.26 3.82
N GLU A 77 3.76 -14.89 3.82
CA GLU A 77 4.05 -16.13 4.57
C GLU A 77 4.69 -15.85 5.93
N ALA A 78 4.98 -14.57 6.25
CA ALA A 78 5.56 -14.19 7.53
C ALA A 78 4.56 -14.39 8.69
N GLU A 79 5.06 -14.79 9.85
CA GLU A 79 4.22 -15.06 11.04
C GLU A 79 3.41 -13.82 11.47
N PHE A 80 4.00 -12.63 11.34
CA PHE A 80 3.31 -11.38 11.68
C PHE A 80 2.12 -11.12 10.75
N MET A 81 2.19 -11.53 9.48
CA MET A 81 1.08 -11.38 8.53
C MET A 81 -0.08 -12.31 8.88
N GLN A 82 0.21 -13.56 9.27
CA GLN A 82 -0.84 -14.47 9.73
C GLN A 82 -1.54 -13.92 10.98
N SER A 83 -0.77 -13.33 11.90
CA SER A 83 -1.29 -12.73 13.12
C SER A 83 -2.17 -11.50 12.83
N ALA A 84 -1.74 -10.64 11.91
CA ALA A 84 -2.51 -9.47 11.46
C ALA A 84 -3.83 -9.87 10.78
N LEU A 85 -3.82 -10.88 9.90
CA LEU A 85 -5.02 -11.38 9.23
C LEU A 85 -6.01 -12.00 10.22
N LYS A 86 -5.53 -12.80 11.18
CA LYS A 86 -6.38 -13.36 12.24
C LYS A 86 -7.04 -12.26 13.07
N ARG A 87 -6.30 -11.21 13.43
CA ARG A 87 -6.84 -10.07 14.18
C ARG A 87 -7.92 -9.33 13.39
N LEU A 88 -7.67 -9.03 12.12
CA LEU A 88 -8.67 -8.42 11.24
C LEU A 88 -9.95 -9.26 11.14
N LEU A 89 -9.81 -10.58 10.98
CA LEU A 89 -10.94 -11.49 10.91
C LEU A 89 -11.75 -11.49 12.21
N LEU A 90 -11.08 -11.50 13.37
CA LEU A 90 -11.74 -11.42 14.67
C LEU A 90 -12.49 -10.09 14.85
N GLU A 91 -11.86 -8.96 14.50
CA GLU A 91 -12.52 -7.64 14.56
C GLU A 91 -13.78 -7.60 13.69
N LEU A 92 -13.73 -8.13 12.45
CA LEU A 92 -14.90 -8.22 11.57
C LEU A 92 -16.01 -9.13 12.12
N MET A 93 -15.66 -10.20 12.84
CA MET A 93 -16.64 -11.09 13.47
C MET A 93 -17.32 -10.40 14.66
N LEU A 94 -16.57 -9.66 15.47
CA LEU A 94 -17.10 -8.92 16.61
C LEU A 94 -18.00 -7.76 16.17
N ASP A 95 -17.59 -6.99 15.15
CA ASP A 95 -18.41 -5.92 14.56
C ASP A 95 -19.77 -6.45 14.04
N ARG A 96 -19.84 -7.72 13.65
CA ARG A 96 -21.07 -8.37 13.21
C ARG A 96 -22.00 -8.73 14.38
N GLU A 97 -21.44 -9.01 15.56
CA GLU A 97 -22.20 -9.36 16.77
C GLU A 97 -22.78 -8.10 17.45
N ASP A 98 -22.09 -6.97 17.39
CA ASP A 98 -22.57 -5.69 17.94
C ASP A 98 -23.58 -4.96 17.00
N GLY A 99 -23.68 -5.40 15.74
CA GLY A 99 -24.60 -4.87 14.72
C GLY A 99 -25.94 -5.60 14.60
N GLN A 100 -26.24 -6.55 15.48
CA GLN A 100 -27.55 -7.21 15.58
C GLN A 100 -28.15 -7.08 16.99
N ALA A 101 -28.82 -5.95 17.23
CA ALA A 101 -29.94 -5.79 18.15
C ALA A 101 -30.98 -4.85 17.54
#